data_AF-A0A7S4NSM2-F1
#
_entry.id   AF-A0A7S4NSM2-F1
#
_cell.length_a   1.000
_cell.length_b   1.000
_cell.length_c   1.000
_cell.angle_alpha   90.00
_cell.angle_beta   90.00
_cell.angle_gamma   90.00
#
_symmetry.space_group_name_H-M   'P 1'
#
loop_
_entity.id
_entity.type
_entity.pdbx_description
1 polymer ?
#
loop_
_entity_poly.entity_id
_entity_poly.type
_entity_poly.pdbx_seq_one_letter_code
_entity_poly.pdbx_strand_id
1 'polypeptide(L)'
;GKLSRRSSRSSKIHPIDSMISISVSSFTDSVPSFPVQNLDQLYARSVVVLPIFLRKVIAIGSDWRGYCCNEHANNSGKEYVPYKDLDKSSPVVENVYFSSIKNVQRSVEKILTFLNGDVSQLTDVVRQSIFFDNLEDLNGALKQIMEDHEIEVVFIRNRLSCACSGYRDITINICFIHDVAIQTNLLGHICEIRLALMEMHSLISPAKHQEYLHRKLVLQSRR
;
A
#
# COMPACT_ATOMS: atom_id res chain seq x y z
N GLY A 1 41.21 -30.06 10.77
CA GLY A 1 40.45 -30.31 9.53
C GLY A 1 38.97 -30.09 9.78
N LYS A 2 38.30 -29.46 8.79
CA LYS A 2 36.85 -29.22 8.63
C LYS A 2 36.24 -28.03 9.40
N LEU A 3 36.22 -26.91 8.67
CA LEU A 3 35.20 -25.85 8.72
C LEU A 3 33.79 -26.42 8.54
N SER A 4 32.81 -25.88 9.26
CA SER A 4 31.43 -25.78 8.77
C SER A 4 30.82 -24.45 9.19
N ARG A 5 30.31 -23.76 8.19
CA ARG A 5 29.98 -22.33 8.13
C ARG A 5 28.61 -22.06 8.76
N ARG A 6 28.56 -21.13 9.72
CA ARG A 6 27.34 -20.38 10.04
C ARG A 6 27.01 -19.45 8.87
N SER A 7 25.92 -19.75 8.16
CA SER A 7 25.34 -18.85 7.16
C SER A 7 24.40 -17.86 7.85
N SER A 8 24.97 -16.77 8.37
CA SER A 8 24.22 -15.58 8.75
C SER A 8 23.89 -14.75 7.50
N ARG A 9 22.76 -15.06 6.85
CA ARG A 9 22.18 -14.17 5.83
C ARG A 9 21.43 -13.04 6.53
N SER A 10 22.19 -12.06 6.99
CA SER A 10 21.68 -10.72 7.31
C SER A 10 21.37 -10.02 5.97
N SER A 11 20.18 -10.21 5.43
CA SER A 11 19.65 -9.39 4.33
C SER A 11 19.22 -8.03 4.88
N LYS A 12 20.21 -7.19 5.22
CA LYS A 12 20.00 -5.76 5.41
C LYS A 12 19.84 -5.13 4.03
N ILE A 13 18.60 -5.07 3.55
CA ILE A 13 18.25 -4.23 2.40
C ILE A 13 18.07 -2.82 2.96
N HIS A 14 18.97 -1.91 2.59
CA HIS A 14 18.85 -0.50 2.95
C HIS A 14 17.67 0.15 2.20
N PRO A 15 16.79 0.91 2.89
CA PRO A 15 15.74 1.69 2.23
C PRO A 15 16.35 2.66 1.22
N ILE A 16 15.77 2.73 0.01
CA ILE A 16 16.30 3.50 -1.11
C ILE A 16 16.25 5.01 -0.92
N ASP A 17 15.59 5.55 0.09
CA ASP A 17 15.61 7.00 0.37
C ASP A 17 15.83 7.24 1.86
N SER A 18 16.61 8.28 2.19
CA SER A 18 16.77 8.83 3.54
C SER A 18 15.47 9.46 4.03
N MET A 19 14.44 8.64 4.18
CA MET A 19 13.11 8.96 4.70
C MET A 19 13.00 8.33 6.09
N ILE A 20 12.29 8.99 7.00
CA ILE A 20 11.88 8.39 8.28
C ILE A 20 10.99 7.20 7.92
N SER A 21 11.60 6.03 7.93
CA SER A 21 11.01 4.74 7.61
C SER A 21 11.09 3.94 8.88
N ILE A 22 9.94 3.51 9.36
CA ILE A 22 9.84 2.69 10.56
C ILE A 22 9.46 1.30 10.07
N SER A 23 10.39 0.36 10.22
CA SER A 23 10.05 -1.06 10.17
C SER A 23 9.36 -1.36 11.50
N VAL A 24 8.05 -1.58 11.47
CA VAL A 24 7.24 -1.68 12.69
C VAL A 24 7.21 -3.12 13.21
N SER A 25 7.52 -4.12 12.38
CA SER A 25 7.74 -5.49 12.83
C SER A 25 9.00 -6.11 12.23
N SER A 26 9.79 -6.76 13.09
CA SER A 26 10.51 -7.95 12.69
C SER A 26 9.46 -9.05 12.61
N PHE A 27 9.27 -9.68 11.44
CA PHE A 27 8.54 -10.95 11.35
C PHE A 27 8.99 -11.81 12.53
N THR A 28 8.13 -11.98 13.53
CA THR A 28 8.46 -12.82 14.67
C THR A 28 8.59 -14.24 14.13
N ASP A 29 9.57 -15.00 14.59
CA ASP A 29 9.84 -16.39 14.17
C ASP A 29 8.61 -17.33 14.33
N SER A 30 7.49 -16.84 14.87
CA SER A 30 6.23 -17.54 15.11
C SER A 30 5.19 -17.45 13.98
N VAL A 31 5.28 -16.52 13.03
CA VAL A 31 4.31 -16.46 11.90
C VAL A 31 4.94 -17.09 10.66
N PRO A 32 4.38 -18.20 10.12
CA PRO A 32 4.87 -18.78 8.87
C PRO A 32 4.75 -17.75 7.75
N SER A 33 5.88 -17.16 7.36
CA SER A 33 5.96 -16.40 6.12
C SER A 33 5.90 -17.39 4.97
N PHE A 34 4.84 -17.30 4.15
CA PHE A 34 4.77 -18.00 2.87
C PHE A 34 5.16 -17.03 1.76
N PRO A 35 6.48 -16.77 1.55
CA PRO A 35 6.92 -15.83 0.55
C PRO A 35 6.38 -16.26 -0.81
N VAL A 36 5.79 -15.29 -1.52
CA VAL A 36 5.26 -15.53 -2.85
C VAL A 36 6.43 -15.74 -3.80
N GLN A 37 6.40 -16.84 -4.56
CA GLN A 37 7.51 -17.24 -5.42
C GLN A 37 7.36 -16.77 -6.87
N ASN A 38 6.14 -16.48 -7.30
CA ASN A 38 5.85 -16.08 -8.68
C ASN A 38 4.61 -15.17 -8.75
N LEU A 39 4.41 -14.55 -9.91
CA LEU A 39 3.31 -13.62 -10.14
C LEU A 39 1.94 -14.32 -10.08
N ASP A 40 1.81 -15.54 -10.57
CA ASP A 40 0.52 -16.24 -10.59
C ASP A 40 0.00 -16.47 -9.16
N GLN A 41 0.86 -16.92 -8.26
CA GLN A 41 0.55 -17.07 -6.84
C GLN A 41 0.20 -15.72 -6.19
N LEU A 42 0.92 -14.65 -6.54
CA LEU A 42 0.65 -13.31 -6.02
C LEU A 42 -0.76 -12.84 -6.42
N TYR A 43 -1.11 -13.02 -7.68
CA TYR A 43 -2.38 -12.58 -8.24
C TYR A 43 -3.55 -13.45 -7.80
N ALA A 44 -3.36 -14.77 -7.68
CA ALA A 44 -4.37 -15.66 -7.12
C ALA A 44 -4.75 -15.25 -5.69
N ARG A 45 -3.75 -14.94 -4.84
CA ARG A 45 -3.98 -14.41 -3.48
C ARG A 45 -4.63 -13.02 -3.50
N SER A 46 -4.26 -12.18 -4.47
CA SER A 46 -4.79 -10.81 -4.61
C SER A 46 -6.30 -10.79 -4.83
N VAL A 47 -6.85 -11.76 -5.59
CA VAL A 47 -8.29 -11.88 -5.83
C VAL A 47 -9.05 -12.16 -4.53
N VAL A 48 -8.50 -13.00 -3.66
CA VAL A 48 -9.13 -13.39 -2.40
C VAL A 48 -9.02 -12.29 -1.34
N VAL A 49 -7.86 -11.63 -1.24
CA VAL A 49 -7.63 -10.62 -0.20
C VAL A 49 -8.34 -9.29 -0.49
N LEU A 50 -8.53 -8.93 -1.76
CA LEU A 50 -9.10 -7.63 -2.16
C LEU A 50 -10.43 -7.30 -1.45
N PRO A 51 -11.47 -8.16 -1.42
CA PRO A 51 -12.72 -7.84 -0.74
C PRO A 51 -12.57 -7.69 0.78
N ILE A 52 -11.68 -8.48 1.41
CA ILE A 52 -11.40 -8.38 2.85
C ILE A 52 -10.71 -7.05 3.16
N PHE A 53 -9.70 -6.73 2.38
CA PHE A 53 -8.97 -5.47 2.46
C PHE A 53 -9.86 -4.27 2.23
N LEU A 54 -10.74 -4.33 1.24
CA LEU A 54 -11.67 -3.25 0.93
C LEU A 54 -12.63 -2.97 2.09
N ARG A 55 -13.21 -4.00 2.72
CA ARG A 55 -14.07 -3.83 3.90
C ARG A 55 -13.34 -3.12 5.04
N LYS A 56 -12.08 -3.49 5.29
CA LYS A 56 -11.25 -2.86 6.31
C LYS A 56 -10.99 -1.38 6.01
N VAL A 57 -10.64 -1.07 4.76
CA VAL A 57 -10.42 0.31 4.31
C VAL A 57 -11.69 1.15 4.42
N ILE A 58 -12.85 0.60 4.04
CA ILE A 58 -14.15 1.29 4.17
C ILE A 58 -14.48 1.56 5.64
N ALA A 59 -14.24 0.59 6.54
CA ALA A 59 -14.47 0.77 7.97
C ALA A 59 -13.61 1.92 8.53
N ILE A 60 -12.29 1.87 8.32
CA ILE A 60 -11.36 2.92 8.77
C ILE A 60 -11.74 4.29 8.18
N GLY A 61 -12.06 4.33 6.89
CA GLY A 61 -12.49 5.55 6.22
C GLY A 61 -13.79 6.10 6.79
N SER A 62 -14.74 5.24 7.18
CA SER A 62 -16.00 5.67 7.78
C SER A 62 -15.82 6.21 9.21
N ASP A 63 -14.99 5.53 10.01
CA ASP A 63 -14.72 5.90 11.40
C ASP A 63 -14.04 7.27 11.52
N TRP A 64 -13.19 7.62 10.55
CA TRP A 64 -12.39 8.85 10.56
C TRP A 64 -12.75 9.85 9.48
N ARG A 65 -14.03 9.92 9.07
CA ARG A 65 -14.52 10.92 8.09
C ARG A 65 -13.68 10.99 6.81
N GLY A 66 -13.13 9.86 6.39
CA GLY A 66 -12.33 9.73 5.19
C GLY A 66 -13.18 9.71 3.92
N TYR A 67 -12.50 9.87 2.79
CA TYR A 67 -13.08 9.91 1.47
C TYR A 67 -12.38 8.93 0.53
N CYS A 68 -13.12 8.36 -0.40
CA CYS A 68 -12.58 7.75 -1.61
C CYS A 68 -12.56 8.78 -2.75
N CYS A 69 -11.72 8.59 -3.76
CA CYS A 69 -11.65 9.48 -4.92
C CYS A 69 -12.42 8.84 -6.07
N ASN A 70 -13.33 9.59 -6.68
CA ASN A 70 -13.98 9.21 -7.91
C ASN A 70 -13.18 9.78 -9.10
N GLU A 71 -12.59 8.91 -9.91
CA GLU A 71 -11.93 9.28 -11.17
C GLU A 71 -12.89 9.00 -12.34
N HIS A 72 -13.99 9.76 -12.46
CA HIS A 72 -14.82 9.71 -13.67
C HIS A 72 -14.28 10.58 -14.81
N ALA A 73 -14.41 10.01 -16.01
CA ALA A 73 -13.76 10.31 -17.29
C ALA A 73 -13.97 11.70 -17.93
N ASN A 74 -14.51 12.70 -17.22
CA ASN A 74 -14.90 13.97 -17.82
C ASN A 74 -14.03 15.13 -17.37
N ASN A 75 -12.70 15.04 -17.45
CA ASN A 75 -11.72 16.15 -17.44
C ASN A 75 -11.90 17.30 -16.41
N SER A 76 -12.72 17.15 -15.37
CA SER A 76 -13.24 18.24 -14.53
C SER A 76 -12.83 18.12 -13.06
N GLY A 77 -11.64 17.58 -12.82
CA GLY A 77 -11.04 17.53 -11.49
C GLY A 77 -11.26 16.21 -10.76
N LYS A 78 -10.69 16.10 -9.57
CA LYS A 78 -10.84 14.95 -8.68
C LYS A 78 -12.05 15.18 -7.78
N GLU A 79 -12.99 14.26 -7.78
CA GLU A 79 -14.13 14.28 -6.88
C GLU A 79 -13.87 13.33 -5.71
N TYR A 80 -14.31 13.71 -4.51
CA TYR A 80 -14.13 12.91 -3.31
C TYR A 80 -15.48 12.58 -2.69
N VAL A 81 -15.69 11.30 -2.39
CA VAL A 81 -16.94 10.79 -1.83
C VAL A 81 -16.68 10.29 -0.41
N PRO A 82 -17.43 10.74 0.60
CA PRO A 82 -17.27 10.25 1.97
C PRO A 82 -17.54 8.74 2.08
N TYR A 83 -16.71 8.01 2.82
CA TYR A 83 -16.92 6.57 3.03
C TYR A 83 -18.26 6.26 3.73
N LYS A 84 -18.71 7.12 4.65
CA LYS A 84 -20.00 6.99 5.36
C LYS A 84 -21.24 7.01 4.45
N ASP A 85 -21.10 7.49 3.22
CA ASP A 85 -22.20 7.62 2.26
C ASP A 85 -22.24 6.47 1.25
N LEU A 86 -21.30 5.51 1.35
CA LEU A 86 -21.24 4.33 0.48
C LEU A 86 -22.33 3.29 0.76
N ASP A 87 -22.90 3.27 1.97
CA ASP A 87 -23.95 2.30 2.34
C ASP A 87 -25.38 2.79 2.03
N LYS A 88 -25.54 4.06 1.65
CA LYS A 88 -26.86 4.66 1.40
C LYS A 88 -27.22 4.56 -0.07
N SER A 89 -27.78 3.41 -0.46
CA SER A 89 -28.60 3.17 -1.68
C SER A 89 -28.74 4.35 -2.65
N SER A 90 -27.66 4.69 -3.34
CA SER A 90 -27.58 5.79 -4.30
C SER A 90 -26.78 5.28 -5.50
N PRO A 91 -27.18 5.59 -6.74
CA PRO A 91 -26.45 5.22 -7.96
C PRO A 91 -24.99 5.72 -8.00
N VAL A 92 -24.56 6.49 -6.99
CA VAL A 92 -23.16 6.86 -6.72
C VAL A 92 -22.28 5.63 -6.41
N VAL A 93 -22.80 4.55 -5.83
CA VAL A 93 -22.01 3.35 -5.47
C VAL A 93 -21.54 2.57 -6.70
N GLU A 94 -22.28 2.59 -7.81
CA GLU A 94 -21.86 1.96 -9.09
C GLU A 94 -20.61 2.62 -9.69
N ASN A 95 -20.25 3.78 -9.15
CA ASN A 95 -19.32 4.76 -9.71
C ASN A 95 -18.15 5.07 -8.77
N VAL A 96 -18.10 4.47 -7.58
CA VAL A 96 -16.99 4.66 -6.64
C VAL A 96 -15.77 3.87 -7.10
N TYR A 97 -14.71 4.58 -7.47
CA TYR A 97 -13.47 3.98 -7.95
C TYR A 97 -12.63 3.47 -6.77
N PHE A 98 -12.77 2.19 -6.45
CA PHE A 98 -11.76 1.46 -5.70
C PHE A 98 -10.63 1.06 -6.63
N SER A 99 -9.39 1.14 -6.13
CA SER A 99 -8.26 0.67 -6.91
C SER A 99 -8.42 -0.83 -7.18
N SER A 100 -8.46 -1.19 -8.46
CA SER A 100 -8.45 -2.60 -8.89
C SER A 100 -7.11 -3.26 -8.57
N ILE A 101 -7.07 -4.59 -8.68
CA ILE A 101 -5.80 -5.33 -8.73
C ILE A 101 -4.92 -4.69 -9.80
N LYS A 102 -3.66 -4.45 -9.45
CA LYS A 102 -2.68 -3.86 -10.35
C LYS A 102 -2.59 -4.66 -11.65
N ASN A 103 -2.39 -3.96 -12.77
CA ASN A 103 -2.19 -4.64 -14.05
C ASN A 103 -0.86 -5.45 -14.04
N VAL A 104 -0.89 -6.65 -14.61
CA VAL A 104 0.26 -7.57 -14.68
C VAL A 104 1.45 -6.95 -15.38
N GLN A 105 1.26 -6.29 -16.52
CA GLN A 105 2.35 -5.66 -17.27
C GLN A 105 3.04 -4.57 -16.43
N ARG A 106 2.27 -3.71 -15.77
CA ARG A 106 2.81 -2.69 -14.84
C ARG A 106 3.54 -3.30 -13.65
N SER A 107 3.17 -4.51 -13.26
CA SER A 107 3.85 -5.26 -12.19
C SER A 107 5.18 -5.82 -12.65
N VAL A 108 5.22 -6.44 -13.83
CA VAL A 108 6.46 -6.91 -14.48
C VAL A 108 7.44 -5.77 -14.68
N GLU A 109 6.99 -4.64 -15.25
CA GLU A 109 7.80 -3.43 -15.40
C GLU A 109 8.37 -2.99 -14.06
N LYS A 110 7.53 -2.88 -13.01
CA LYS A 110 8.01 -2.47 -11.69
C LYS A 110 9.02 -3.43 -11.10
N ILE A 111 8.81 -4.74 -11.26
CA ILE A 111 9.70 -5.78 -10.74
C ILE A 111 11.08 -5.70 -11.41
N LEU A 112 11.12 -5.65 -12.73
CA LEU A 112 12.37 -5.62 -13.48
C LEU A 112 13.13 -4.31 -13.27
N THR A 113 12.41 -3.19 -13.17
CA THR A 113 13.03 -1.87 -13.09
C THR A 113 13.41 -1.46 -11.67
N PHE A 114 12.56 -1.74 -10.67
CA PHE A 114 12.74 -1.20 -9.32
C PHE A 114 13.03 -2.25 -8.24
N LEU A 115 12.76 -3.53 -8.50
CA LEU A 115 12.81 -4.60 -7.49
C LEU A 115 13.79 -5.73 -7.85
N ASN A 116 14.69 -5.49 -8.81
CA ASN A 116 15.76 -6.42 -9.20
C ASN A 116 15.25 -7.84 -9.54
N GLY A 117 14.04 -7.96 -10.10
CA GLY A 117 13.45 -9.25 -10.44
C GLY A 117 12.75 -9.98 -9.28
N ASP A 118 12.76 -9.43 -8.06
CA ASP A 118 12.20 -10.09 -6.88
C ASP A 118 10.69 -9.81 -6.73
N VAL A 119 9.88 -10.81 -7.06
CA VAL A 119 8.41 -10.75 -6.95
C VAL A 119 7.94 -10.54 -5.51
N SER A 120 8.68 -11.07 -4.52
CA SER A 120 8.28 -10.99 -3.11
C SER A 120 8.28 -9.56 -2.57
N GLN A 121 8.97 -8.64 -3.24
CA GLN A 121 9.03 -7.21 -2.88
C GLN A 121 7.89 -6.39 -3.51
N LEU A 122 7.05 -6.99 -4.36
CA LEU A 122 5.92 -6.30 -4.97
C LEU A 122 4.73 -6.23 -4.01
N THR A 123 4.63 -5.11 -3.29
CA THR A 123 3.68 -4.91 -2.18
C THR A 123 2.42 -4.13 -2.56
N ASP A 124 2.35 -3.58 -3.78
CA ASP A 124 1.27 -2.68 -4.22
C ASP A 124 0.36 -3.33 -5.28
N VAL A 125 0.25 -4.66 -5.30
CA VAL A 125 -0.70 -5.37 -6.18
C VAL A 125 -2.14 -5.11 -5.75
N VAL A 126 -2.39 -5.18 -4.45
CA VAL A 126 -3.63 -4.76 -3.81
C VAL A 126 -3.34 -3.52 -2.99
N ARG A 127 -3.95 -2.40 -3.36
CA ARG A 127 -3.76 -1.11 -2.68
C ARG A 127 -5.05 -0.32 -2.63
N GLN A 128 -5.24 0.51 -1.62
CA GLN A 128 -6.32 1.49 -1.56
C GLN A 128 -5.81 2.80 -0.97
N SER A 129 -6.56 3.88 -1.22
CA SER A 129 -6.29 5.20 -0.65
C SER A 129 -7.46 5.66 0.19
N ILE A 130 -7.16 6.33 1.31
CA ILE A 130 -8.13 7.08 2.11
C ILE A 130 -7.66 8.53 2.11
N PHE A 131 -8.55 9.42 1.71
CA PHE A 131 -8.28 10.85 1.67
C PHE A 131 -8.97 11.55 2.84
N PHE A 132 -8.34 12.60 3.36
CA PHE A 132 -8.83 13.34 4.53
C PHE A 132 -8.79 14.84 4.28
N ASP A 133 -9.72 15.57 4.89
CA ASP A 133 -9.72 17.03 4.90
C ASP A 133 -8.62 17.59 5.81
N ASN A 134 -8.33 16.91 6.92
CA ASN A 134 -7.48 17.42 7.98
C ASN A 134 -6.53 16.33 8.55
N LEU A 135 -5.50 16.78 9.25
CA LEU A 135 -4.49 15.90 9.84
C LEU A 135 -4.99 15.13 11.07
N GLU A 136 -6.00 15.63 11.77
CA GLU A 136 -6.55 14.97 12.96
C GLU A 136 -7.19 13.63 12.58
N ASP A 137 -8.06 13.64 11.57
CA ASP A 137 -8.70 12.46 11.02
C ASP A 137 -7.69 11.47 10.43
N LEU A 138 -6.69 11.98 9.69
CA LEU A 138 -5.61 11.15 9.16
C LEU A 138 -4.81 10.45 10.27
N ASN A 139 -4.46 11.18 11.33
CA ASN A 139 -3.73 10.62 12.47
C ASN A 139 -4.58 9.61 13.25
N GLY A 140 -5.88 9.87 13.39
CA GLY A 140 -6.81 8.92 13.98
C GLY A 140 -6.88 7.61 13.21
N ALA A 141 -7.01 7.68 11.89
CA ALA A 141 -6.99 6.51 11.01
C ALA A 141 -5.66 5.74 11.11
N LEU A 142 -4.53 6.45 11.11
CA LEU A 142 -3.21 5.83 11.31
C LEU A 142 -3.13 5.09 12.64
N LYS A 143 -3.61 5.71 13.73
CA LYS A 143 -3.64 5.10 15.06
C LYS A 143 -4.50 3.85 15.09
N GLN A 144 -5.70 3.90 14.51
CA GLN A 144 -6.59 2.73 14.40
C GLN A 144 -5.90 1.57 13.66
N ILE A 145 -5.21 1.85 12.54
CA ILE A 145 -4.46 0.82 11.80
C ILE A 145 -3.34 0.21 12.66
N MET A 146 -2.65 1.02 13.46
CA MET A 146 -1.57 0.54 14.33
C MET A 146 -2.07 -0.28 15.52
N GLU A 147 -3.30 -0.06 15.97
CA GLU A 147 -3.91 -0.72 17.12
C GLU A 147 -4.83 -1.90 16.73
N ASP A 148 -5.02 -2.15 15.43
CA ASP A 148 -5.89 -3.22 14.92
C ASP A 148 -5.23 -4.61 15.08
N HIS A 149 -5.89 -5.48 15.85
CA HIS A 149 -5.40 -6.83 16.17
C HIS A 149 -5.59 -7.86 15.04
N GLU A 150 -6.33 -7.54 13.97
CA GLU A 150 -6.54 -8.46 12.84
C GLU A 150 -5.46 -8.34 11.76
N ILE A 151 -4.61 -7.31 11.86
CA ILE A 151 -3.57 -6.97 10.90
C ILE A 151 -2.21 -6.80 11.58
N GLU A 152 -1.15 -7.01 10.83
CA GLU A 152 0.21 -6.67 11.21
C GLU A 152 0.72 -5.55 10.29
N VAL A 153 1.28 -4.50 10.88
CA VAL A 153 1.91 -3.40 10.14
C VAL A 153 3.37 -3.77 9.83
N VAL A 154 3.63 -4.06 8.56
CA VAL A 154 4.96 -4.48 8.08
C VAL A 154 5.89 -3.28 7.91
N PHE A 155 5.39 -2.21 7.29
CA PHE A 155 6.24 -1.07 6.94
C PHE A 155 5.44 0.22 6.81
N ILE A 156 5.99 1.32 7.34
CA ILE A 156 5.42 2.68 7.18
C ILE A 156 6.41 3.58 6.45
N ARG A 157 5.93 4.26 5.41
CA ARG A 157 6.63 5.34 4.72
C ARG A 157 5.86 6.64 4.87
N ASN A 158 6.43 7.60 5.59
CA ASN A 158 5.88 8.94 5.73
C ASN A 158 6.51 9.91 4.72
N ARG A 159 5.70 10.48 3.82
CA ARG A 159 6.11 11.50 2.84
C ARG A 159 5.55 12.89 3.14
N LEU A 160 4.82 13.08 4.24
CA LEU A 160 4.26 14.39 4.62
C LEU A 160 5.35 15.41 4.93
N SER A 161 6.44 14.99 5.57
CA SER A 161 7.53 15.86 6.02
C SER A 161 8.64 16.10 4.98
N CYS A 162 8.59 15.45 3.81
CA CYS A 162 9.72 15.43 2.87
C CYS A 162 9.46 16.30 1.63
N ALA A 163 10.43 17.14 1.25
CA ALA A 163 10.36 18.01 0.07
C ALA A 163 10.36 17.27 -1.29
N CYS A 164 10.50 15.94 -1.31
CA CYS A 164 10.69 15.20 -2.55
C CYS A 164 9.37 14.92 -3.30
N SER A 165 9.28 15.42 -4.53
CA SER A 165 8.45 14.91 -5.64
C SER A 165 6.93 15.15 -5.64
N GLY A 166 6.40 16.05 -4.81
CA GLY A 166 5.00 16.48 -4.88
C GLY A 166 3.97 15.50 -4.30
N TYR A 167 4.36 14.26 -3.99
CA TYR A 167 3.53 13.36 -3.18
C TYR A 167 3.67 13.71 -1.70
N ARG A 168 2.53 13.81 -1.01
CA ARG A 168 2.40 14.05 0.43
C ARG A 168 1.37 13.08 0.99
N ASP A 169 1.83 11.90 1.38
CA ASP A 169 1.01 10.83 1.92
C ASP A 169 1.79 10.01 2.96
N ILE A 170 1.06 9.17 3.68
CA ILE A 170 1.63 8.07 4.47
C ILE A 170 1.23 6.77 3.78
N THR A 171 2.23 5.97 3.41
CA THR A 171 2.02 4.64 2.82
C THR A 171 2.30 3.59 3.88
N ILE A 172 1.38 2.64 4.05
CA ILE A 172 1.41 1.62 5.09
C ILE A 172 1.25 0.26 4.41
N ASN A 173 2.21 -0.63 4.62
CA ASN A 173 2.11 -2.02 4.19
C ASN A 173 1.60 -2.85 5.36
N ILE A 174 0.52 -3.58 5.14
CA ILE A 174 -0.11 -4.45 6.14
C ILE A 174 -0.24 -5.88 5.61
N CYS A 175 -0.34 -6.84 6.51
CA CYS A 175 -0.81 -8.20 6.19
C CYS A 175 -1.88 -8.62 7.21
N PHE A 176 -2.77 -9.53 6.82
CA PHE A 176 -3.78 -10.08 7.71
C PHE A 176 -3.21 -11.26 8.52
N ILE A 177 -3.46 -11.27 9.82
CA ILE A 177 -2.92 -12.29 10.76
C ILE A 177 -3.99 -13.09 11.50
N HIS A 178 -5.28 -12.86 11.23
CA HIS A 178 -6.39 -13.60 11.85
C HIS A 178 -6.56 -15.02 11.29
N ASP A 179 -7.22 -15.91 12.04
CA ASP A 179 -7.34 -17.35 11.75
C ASP A 179 -7.84 -17.68 10.33
N VAL A 180 -8.77 -16.89 9.80
CA VAL A 180 -9.29 -17.09 8.43
C VAL A 180 -8.21 -16.81 7.38
N ALA A 181 -7.29 -15.87 7.63
CA ALA A 181 -6.15 -15.64 6.73
C ALA A 181 -5.19 -16.84 6.66
N ILE A 182 -5.08 -17.59 7.76
CA ILE A 182 -4.31 -18.84 7.82
C ILE A 182 -5.00 -19.91 6.98
N GLN A 183 -6.29 -20.12 7.22
CA GLN A 183 -7.08 -21.15 6.52
C GLN A 183 -7.20 -20.90 5.01
N THR A 184 -7.17 -19.63 4.60
CA THR A 184 -7.28 -19.22 3.19
C THR A 184 -5.93 -18.97 2.51
N ASN A 185 -4.81 -19.32 3.15
CA ASN A 185 -3.45 -19.14 2.62
C ASN A 185 -3.15 -17.67 2.20
N LEU A 186 -3.73 -16.72 2.93
CA LEU A 186 -3.53 -15.28 2.78
C LEU A 186 -2.40 -14.74 3.67
N LEU A 187 -1.92 -15.56 4.62
CA LEU A 187 -0.79 -15.19 5.48
C LEU A 187 0.39 -14.65 4.66
N GLY A 188 0.88 -13.48 5.08
CA GLY A 188 2.01 -12.81 4.45
C GLY A 188 1.70 -12.11 3.12
N HIS A 189 0.46 -12.11 2.63
CA HIS A 189 0.09 -11.24 1.51
C HIS A 189 0.05 -9.79 1.97
N ILE A 190 0.86 -8.93 1.34
CA ILE A 190 0.98 -7.52 1.70
C ILE A 190 -0.02 -6.70 0.89
N CYS A 191 -0.81 -5.88 1.58
CA CYS A 191 -1.65 -4.84 0.99
C CYS A 191 -1.10 -3.45 1.35
N GLU A 192 -1.25 -2.49 0.44
CA GLU A 192 -0.79 -1.11 0.64
C GLU A 192 -1.97 -0.16 0.92
N ILE A 193 -1.98 0.49 2.08
CA ILE A 193 -2.90 1.60 2.40
C ILE A 193 -2.16 2.92 2.20
N ARG A 194 -2.79 3.89 1.53
CA ARG A 194 -2.29 5.27 1.44
C ARG A 194 -3.22 6.22 2.16
N LEU A 195 -2.69 7.00 3.08
CA LEU A 195 -3.40 8.08 3.76
C LEU A 195 -2.89 9.41 3.22
N ALA A 196 -3.76 10.26 2.69
CA ALA A 196 -3.37 11.53 2.10
C ALA A 196 -4.37 12.65 2.41
N LEU A 197 -3.89 13.89 2.43
CA LEU A 197 -4.77 15.05 2.49
C LEU A 197 -5.33 15.35 1.10
N MET A 198 -6.64 15.65 1.00
CA MET A 198 -7.31 15.93 -0.28
C MET A 198 -6.70 17.14 -0.99
N GLU A 199 -6.40 18.19 -0.26
CA GLU A 199 -5.72 19.39 -0.79
C GLU A 199 -4.42 19.00 -1.50
N MET A 200 -3.58 18.18 -0.86
CA MET A 200 -2.32 17.75 -1.44
C MET A 200 -2.51 16.78 -2.62
N HIS A 201 -3.45 15.85 -2.51
CA HIS A 201 -3.73 14.91 -3.58
C HIS A 201 -4.28 15.60 -4.84
N SER A 202 -5.09 16.64 -4.68
CA SER A 202 -5.64 17.42 -5.80
C SER A 202 -4.56 18.02 -6.71
N LEU A 203 -3.38 18.32 -6.16
CA LEU A 203 -2.26 18.93 -6.88
C LEU A 203 -1.43 17.94 -7.71
N ILE A 204 -1.70 16.63 -7.60
CA ILE A 204 -0.98 15.57 -8.31
C ILE A 204 -1.62 15.36 -9.68
N SER A 205 -0.87 15.71 -10.72
CA SER A 205 -1.23 15.48 -12.13
C SER A 205 -0.47 14.30 -12.73
N PRO A 206 -0.95 13.71 -13.86
CA PRO A 206 -0.22 12.69 -14.59
C PRO A 206 1.21 13.10 -14.98
N ALA A 207 1.42 14.37 -15.36
CA ALA A 207 2.74 14.90 -15.69
C ALA A 207 3.70 14.86 -14.48
N LYS A 208 3.24 15.28 -13.30
CA LYS A 208 4.02 15.19 -12.05
C LYS A 208 4.31 13.73 -11.66
N HIS A 209 3.39 12.81 -11.94
CA HIS A 209 3.64 11.38 -11.74
C HIS A 209 4.78 10.87 -12.65
N GLN A 210 4.79 11.25 -13.93
CA GLN A 210 5.85 10.86 -14.86
C GLN A 210 7.21 11.44 -14.45
N GLU A 211 7.26 12.71 -14.03
CA GLU A 211 8.48 13.35 -13.54
C GLU A 211 9.03 12.61 -12.30
N TYR A 212 8.16 12.22 -11.38
CA TYR A 212 8.53 11.40 -10.22
C TYR A 212 9.17 10.07 -10.63
N LEU A 213 8.55 9.34 -11.58
CA LEU A 213 9.08 8.08 -12.07
C LEU A 213 10.45 8.27 -12.73
N HIS A 214 10.59 9.30 -13.57
CA HIS A 214 11.87 9.62 -14.21
C HIS A 214 12.98 9.92 -13.18
N ARG A 215 12.69 10.76 -12.19
CA ARG A 215 13.64 11.06 -11.11
C ARG A 215 14.04 9.80 -10.36
N LYS A 216 13.09 8.91 -10.07
CA LYS A 216 13.34 7.64 -9.37
C LYS A 216 14.26 6.72 -10.19
N LEU A 217 14.05 6.63 -11.50
CA LEU A 217 14.91 5.86 -12.41
C LEU A 217 16.35 6.39 -12.41
N VAL A 218 16.53 7.71 -12.54
CA VAL A 218 17.85 8.34 -12.53
C VAL A 218 18.60 8.10 -11.22
N LEU A 219 17.90 8.13 -10.09
CA LEU A 219 18.51 7.85 -8.78
C LEU A 219 18.90 6.39 -8.61
N GLN A 220 18.21 5.46 -9.25
CA GLN A 220 18.56 4.03 -9.23
C GLN A 220 19.74 3.70 -10.15
N SER A 221 19.82 4.30 -11.34
CA SER A 221 20.91 4.05 -12.30
C SER A 221 22.26 4.63 -11.87
N ARG A 222 22.27 5.48 -10.83
CA ARG A 222 23.49 6.07 -10.23
C ARG A 222 24.10 5.20 -9.11
N ARG A 223 23.54 4.02 -8.84
CA ARG A 223 24.05 3.05 -7.86
C ARG A 223 24.75 1.90 -8.56
#